data_AF-A0A4Q3W6T2-F1
#
_entry.id   AF-A0A4Q3W6T2-F1
#
_cell.length_a   1.000
_cell.length_b   1.000
_cell.length_c   1.000
_cell.angle_alpha   90.00
_cell.angle_beta   90.00
_cell.angle_gamma   90.00
#
_symmetry.space_group_name_H-M   'P 1'
#
loop_
_entity.id
_entity.type
_entity.pdbx_description
1 polymer ?
#
loop_
_entity_poly.entity_id
_entity_poly.type
_entity_poly.pdbx_seq_one_letter_code
_entity_poly.pdbx_strand_id
1 'polypeptide(L)'
;MSITLIYRAYFQQKLIFCAAGTSFSWTSGWYGVVFPATMGEVNAVTGVRDNSFGTTCTSCHDGSQTDFTIVMEKASNGRHPLSLAMTGDIPSTVGGSSVATATAAGIGALVWSRFPSFTRDQVLNKLITTSANYPTRNGSLGWGNLNADAATN
;
A
#
# COMPACT_ATOMS: atom_id res chain seq x y z
N MET A 1 -10.70 9.37 9.60
CA MET A 1 -9.84 9.07 10.77
C MET A 1 -9.39 10.38 11.39
N SER A 2 -9.41 10.56 12.71
CA SER A 2 -8.94 11.81 13.34
C SER A 2 -7.42 11.77 13.55
N ILE A 3 -6.75 12.91 13.39
CA ILE A 3 -5.29 13.08 13.62
C ILE A 3 -4.91 12.55 15.01
N THR A 4 -5.68 12.86 16.05
CA THR A 4 -5.42 12.43 17.43
C THR A 4 -5.40 10.89 17.57
N LEU A 5 -6.23 10.18 16.81
CA LEU A 5 -6.26 8.71 16.82
C LEU A 5 -5.03 8.12 16.12
N ILE A 6 -4.59 8.75 15.03
CA ILE A 6 -3.37 8.33 14.31
C ILE A 6 -2.16 8.48 15.23
N TYR A 7 -1.99 9.63 15.89
CA TYR A 7 -0.90 9.82 16.85
C TYR A 7 -0.93 8.80 17.98
N ARG A 8 -2.11 8.56 18.58
CA ARG A 8 -2.24 7.57 19.66
C ARG A 8 -1.81 6.17 19.22
N ALA A 9 -2.24 5.72 18.05
CA ALA A 9 -1.84 4.42 17.52
C ALA A 9 -0.34 4.37 17.21
N TYR A 10 0.22 5.43 16.63
CA TYR A 10 1.64 5.52 16.34
C TYR A 10 2.49 5.45 17.60
N PHE A 11 2.16 6.21 18.65
CA PHE A 11 2.87 6.18 19.93
C PHE A 11 2.70 4.85 20.68
N GLN A 12 1.62 4.11 20.41
CA GLN A 12 1.42 2.72 20.88
C GLN A 12 2.12 1.67 20.00
N GLN A 13 3.10 2.08 19.18
CA GLN A 13 3.91 1.17 18.35
C GLN A 13 3.08 0.37 17.32
N LYS A 14 1.97 0.93 16.84
CA LYS A 14 1.20 0.33 15.74
C LYS A 14 1.80 0.74 14.40
N LEU A 15 1.96 -0.23 13.49
CA LEU A 15 2.27 0.05 12.08
C LEU A 15 0.96 0.38 11.36
N ILE A 16 0.89 1.57 10.78
CA ILE A 16 -0.33 2.09 10.16
C ILE A 16 -0.09 2.17 8.66
N PHE A 17 -0.98 1.56 7.87
CA PHE A 17 -1.02 1.70 6.43
C PHE A 17 -2.28 2.44 6.04
N CYS A 18 -2.20 3.23 4.98
CA CYS A 18 -3.35 3.92 4.43
C CYS A 18 -3.23 4.07 2.91
N ALA A 19 -4.38 4.20 2.26
CA ALA A 19 -4.45 4.36 0.82
C ALA A 19 -3.96 5.76 0.43
N ALA A 20 -3.07 5.84 -0.57
CA ALA A 20 -2.60 7.11 -1.12
C ALA A 20 -3.75 7.97 -1.69
N GLY A 21 -4.80 7.32 -2.18
CA GLY A 21 -5.99 7.96 -2.75
C GLY A 21 -6.57 7.15 -3.91
N THR A 22 -7.90 7.19 -4.08
CA THR A 22 -8.60 6.58 -5.21
C THR A 22 -9.65 7.56 -5.73
N SER A 23 -9.63 7.84 -7.03
CA SER A 23 -10.63 8.69 -7.71
C SER A 23 -11.09 8.08 -9.04
N PHE A 24 -12.06 8.72 -9.71
CA PHE A 24 -12.42 8.36 -11.08
C PHE A 24 -11.19 8.45 -11.99
N SER A 25 -11.14 7.61 -13.02
CA SER A 25 -9.98 7.47 -13.93
C SER A 25 -9.50 8.78 -14.58
N TRP A 26 -10.36 9.79 -14.68
CA TRP A 26 -10.06 11.09 -15.27
C TRP A 26 -9.67 12.16 -14.23
N THR A 27 -9.84 11.90 -12.93
CA THR A 27 -9.44 12.82 -11.83
C THR A 27 -8.32 12.27 -10.95
N SER A 28 -7.96 10.99 -11.07
CA SER A 28 -6.91 10.33 -10.27
C SER A 28 -5.50 10.94 -10.45
N GLY A 29 -5.20 11.52 -11.62
CA GLY A 29 -3.91 12.19 -11.88
C GLY A 29 -3.83 13.66 -11.45
N TRP A 30 -4.94 14.26 -10.99
CA TRP A 30 -4.98 15.68 -10.58
C TRP A 30 -4.87 15.88 -9.08
N TYR A 31 -5.20 14.83 -8.32
CA TYR A 31 -5.09 14.82 -6.87
C TYR A 31 -3.87 13.99 -6.50
N GLY A 32 -2.90 14.60 -5.84
CA GLY A 32 -1.80 13.87 -5.21
C GLY A 32 -2.29 13.00 -4.04
N VAL A 33 -1.35 12.57 -3.21
CA VAL A 33 -1.65 11.82 -2.00
C VAL A 33 -2.59 12.63 -1.07
N VAL A 34 -3.65 11.99 -0.57
CA VAL A 34 -4.68 12.64 0.27
C VAL A 34 -4.63 12.19 1.72
N PHE A 35 -5.16 13.00 2.63
CA PHE A 35 -5.25 12.64 4.04
C PHE A 35 -6.00 11.30 4.26
N PRO A 36 -5.52 10.40 5.14
CA PRO A 36 -4.39 10.56 6.07
C PRO A 36 -3.01 10.24 5.50
N ALA A 37 -2.90 9.80 4.25
CA ALA A 37 -1.65 9.35 3.63
C ALA A 37 -0.58 10.46 3.44
N THR A 38 -0.91 11.71 3.73
CA THR A 38 0.04 12.81 3.77
C THR A 38 0.77 12.94 5.11
N MET A 39 0.39 12.17 6.13
CA MET A 39 1.00 12.20 7.47
C MET A 39 2.25 11.32 7.54
N GLY A 40 3.25 11.70 8.35
CA GLY A 40 4.47 10.92 8.55
C GLY A 40 4.31 9.71 9.48
N GLU A 41 3.19 9.63 10.22
CA GLU A 41 2.87 8.57 11.16
C GLU A 41 2.24 7.33 10.49
N VAL A 42 1.98 7.41 9.19
CA VAL A 42 1.34 6.36 8.40
C VAL A 42 2.21 6.03 7.20
N ASN A 43 2.06 4.82 6.69
CA ASN A 43 2.71 4.40 5.46
C ASN A 43 1.68 4.47 4.33
N ALA A 44 1.92 5.35 3.36
CA ALA A 44 1.03 5.53 2.23
C ALA A 44 1.26 4.43 1.18
N VAL A 45 0.18 3.78 0.76
CA VAL A 45 0.21 2.66 -0.18
C VAL A 45 -0.61 2.98 -1.41
N THR A 46 -0.01 2.79 -2.59
CA THR A 46 -0.74 2.90 -3.86
C THR A 46 -0.72 1.59 -4.65
N GLY A 47 -1.62 1.49 -5.62
CA GLY A 47 -1.73 0.35 -6.52
C GLY A 47 -0.99 0.60 -7.83
N VAL A 48 -0.34 -0.43 -8.37
CA VAL A 48 0.32 -0.40 -9.69
C VAL A 48 -0.16 -1.54 -10.58
N ARG A 49 0.14 -1.44 -11.87
CA ARG A 49 -0.24 -2.44 -12.87
C ARG A 49 0.75 -3.62 -12.92
N ASP A 50 0.25 -4.80 -13.28
CA ASP A 50 1.10 -5.96 -13.57
C ASP A 50 1.99 -5.69 -14.79
N ASN A 51 3.25 -6.15 -14.75
CA ASN A 51 4.26 -5.91 -15.79
C ASN A 51 4.50 -4.42 -16.16
N SER A 52 4.02 -3.49 -15.33
CA SER A 52 4.18 -2.03 -15.51
C SER A 52 4.23 -1.36 -14.14
N PHE A 53 5.17 -1.76 -13.29
CA PHE A 53 5.25 -1.36 -11.88
C PHE A 53 5.54 0.14 -11.66
N GLY A 54 6.02 0.84 -12.69
CA GLY A 54 6.15 2.31 -12.68
C GLY A 54 4.86 3.05 -13.01
N THR A 55 3.75 2.33 -13.27
CA THR A 55 2.46 2.90 -13.64
C THR A 55 1.42 2.51 -12.60
N THR A 56 0.79 3.51 -12.02
CA THR A 56 -0.31 3.31 -11.06
C THR A 56 -1.50 2.60 -11.70
N CYS A 57 -2.34 2.00 -10.86
CA CYS A 57 -3.65 1.55 -11.29
C CYS A 57 -4.48 2.75 -11.79
N THR A 58 -5.46 2.50 -12.66
CA THR A 58 -6.19 3.56 -13.38
C THR A 58 -6.84 4.60 -12.45
N SER A 59 -7.29 4.17 -11.27
CA SER A 59 -7.94 5.02 -10.27
C SER A 59 -7.02 5.45 -9.12
N CYS A 60 -5.76 5.00 -9.09
CA CYS A 60 -4.86 5.16 -7.96
C CYS A 60 -4.10 6.49 -8.01
N HIS A 61 -4.02 7.18 -6.88
CA HIS A 61 -3.17 8.37 -6.73
C HIS A 61 -1.74 7.98 -6.38
N ASP A 62 -0.78 8.82 -6.71
CA ASP A 62 0.61 8.72 -6.27
C ASP A 62 1.19 10.10 -5.93
N GLY A 63 2.46 10.13 -5.53
CA GLY A 63 3.14 11.37 -5.15
C GLY A 63 4.20 11.13 -4.09
N SER A 64 4.94 12.19 -3.74
CA SER A 64 6.12 12.10 -2.87
C SER A 64 5.91 11.43 -1.51
N GLN A 65 4.68 11.49 -0.99
CA GLN A 65 4.29 10.91 0.28
C GLN A 65 4.01 9.39 0.17
N THR A 66 3.94 8.82 -1.03
CA THR A 66 3.74 7.38 -1.23
C THR A 66 4.97 6.60 -0.76
N ASP A 67 4.79 5.59 0.08
CA ASP A 67 5.88 4.77 0.62
C ASP A 67 6.00 3.43 -0.07
N PHE A 68 4.88 2.79 -0.42
CA PHE A 68 4.87 1.45 -0.98
C PHE A 68 3.87 1.31 -2.12
N THR A 69 4.14 0.33 -2.98
CA THR A 69 3.23 -0.07 -4.05
C THR A 69 2.84 -1.54 -3.93
N ILE A 70 1.69 -1.90 -4.49
CA ILE A 70 1.21 -3.27 -4.64
C ILE A 70 0.63 -3.45 -6.04
N VAL A 71 0.93 -4.58 -6.68
CA VAL A 71 0.31 -4.95 -7.97
C VAL A 71 -1.16 -5.24 -7.76
N MET A 72 -2.03 -4.51 -8.45
CA MET A 72 -3.48 -4.58 -8.20
C MET A 72 -4.37 -4.28 -9.41
N GLU A 73 -3.79 -4.19 -10.60
CA GLU A 73 -4.53 -4.07 -11.85
C GLU A 73 -3.76 -4.79 -12.96
N LYS A 74 -4.45 -5.54 -13.82
CA LYS A 74 -3.81 -6.10 -15.01
C LYS A 74 -3.65 -5.02 -16.08
N ALA A 75 -2.44 -4.78 -16.56
CA ALA A 75 -2.16 -3.81 -17.62
C ALA A 75 -2.90 -4.15 -18.92
N SER A 76 -3.13 -5.44 -19.20
CA SER A 76 -3.73 -5.89 -20.46
C SER A 76 -5.23 -5.67 -20.57
N ASN A 77 -5.97 -5.67 -19.46
CA ASN A 77 -7.44 -5.62 -19.49
C ASN A 77 -8.09 -4.97 -18.26
N GLY A 78 -7.32 -4.31 -17.40
CA GLY A 78 -7.83 -3.59 -16.23
C GLY A 78 -8.45 -4.47 -15.14
N ARG A 79 -8.27 -5.80 -15.19
CA ARG A 79 -8.83 -6.69 -14.16
C ARG A 79 -8.17 -6.44 -12.81
N HIS A 80 -8.97 -6.50 -11.76
CA HIS A 80 -8.54 -6.30 -10.38
C HIS A 80 -8.51 -7.61 -9.58
N PRO A 81 -7.81 -7.65 -8.43
CA PRO A 81 -7.81 -8.79 -7.53
C PRO A 81 -9.22 -9.22 -7.10
N LEU A 82 -9.35 -10.52 -6.85
CA LEU A 82 -10.56 -11.09 -6.26
C LEU A 82 -10.73 -10.61 -4.82
N SER A 83 -11.97 -10.43 -4.43
CA SER A 83 -12.37 -10.17 -3.05
C SER A 83 -13.60 -10.96 -2.67
N LEU A 84 -13.89 -10.98 -1.38
CA LEU A 84 -15.18 -11.42 -0.89
C LEU A 84 -16.29 -10.56 -1.53
N ALA A 85 -17.41 -11.21 -1.86
CA ALA A 85 -18.62 -10.48 -2.22
C ALA A 85 -19.26 -9.88 -0.96
N MET A 86 -19.99 -8.79 -1.13
CA MET A 86 -20.77 -8.20 -0.04
C MET A 86 -21.90 -9.14 0.40
N THR A 87 -22.44 -9.95 -0.52
CA THR A 87 -23.46 -10.98 -0.29
C THR A 87 -23.27 -12.14 -1.28
N GLY A 88 -23.63 -13.37 -0.88
CA GLY A 88 -23.53 -14.58 -1.70
C GLY A 88 -22.12 -15.16 -1.82
N ASP A 89 -21.99 -16.25 -2.59
CA ASP A 89 -20.77 -17.08 -2.65
C ASP A 89 -19.91 -16.87 -3.91
N ILE A 90 -20.36 -16.05 -4.86
CA ILE A 90 -19.59 -15.73 -6.08
C ILE A 90 -18.59 -14.61 -5.73
N PRO A 91 -17.27 -14.80 -5.92
CA PRO A 91 -16.28 -13.77 -5.63
C PRO A 91 -16.50 -12.47 -6.40
N SER A 92 -16.20 -11.35 -5.77
CA SER A 92 -16.21 -10.03 -6.40
C SER A 92 -14.80 -9.61 -6.81
N THR A 93 -14.67 -8.44 -7.43
CA THR A 93 -13.38 -7.76 -7.67
C THR A 93 -13.48 -6.33 -7.19
N VAL A 94 -12.46 -5.86 -6.48
CA VAL A 94 -12.34 -4.46 -6.04
C VAL A 94 -11.03 -3.87 -6.52
N GLY A 95 -11.06 -2.59 -6.90
CA GLY A 95 -9.93 -1.83 -7.41
C GLY A 95 -9.51 -0.69 -6.48
N GLY A 96 -8.52 0.11 -6.91
CA GLY A 96 -7.99 1.25 -6.17
C GLY A 96 -6.98 0.93 -5.07
N SER A 97 -6.41 2.00 -4.52
CA SER A 97 -5.36 1.93 -3.48
C SER A 97 -5.85 1.32 -2.15
N SER A 98 -7.16 1.19 -1.94
CA SER A 98 -7.76 0.47 -0.80
C SER A 98 -7.32 -1.00 -0.75
N VAL A 99 -7.32 -1.68 -1.90
CA VAL A 99 -6.95 -3.11 -1.98
C VAL A 99 -5.44 -3.26 -1.82
N ALA A 100 -4.67 -2.37 -2.43
CA ALA A 100 -3.23 -2.29 -2.23
C ALA A 100 -2.88 -2.13 -0.73
N THR A 101 -3.61 -1.27 -0.01
CA THR A 101 -3.44 -1.07 1.44
C THR A 101 -3.71 -2.34 2.23
N ALA A 102 -4.79 -3.06 1.91
CA ALA A 102 -5.13 -4.32 2.57
C ALA A 102 -4.05 -5.39 2.36
N THR A 103 -3.53 -5.51 1.14
CA THR A 103 -2.42 -6.43 0.83
C THR A 103 -1.15 -6.03 1.58
N ALA A 104 -0.78 -4.74 1.59
CA ALA A 104 0.39 -4.26 2.32
C ALA A 104 0.29 -4.54 3.83
N ALA A 105 -0.88 -4.31 4.42
CA ALA A 105 -1.14 -4.65 5.82
C ALA A 105 -1.02 -6.16 6.09
N GLY A 106 -1.53 -6.99 5.17
CA GLY A 106 -1.37 -8.45 5.24
C GLY A 106 0.11 -8.88 5.18
N ILE A 107 0.90 -8.29 4.28
CA ILE A 107 2.34 -8.54 4.21
C ILE A 107 3.04 -8.09 5.50
N GLY A 108 2.72 -6.90 6.01
CA GLY A 108 3.24 -6.44 7.30
C GLY A 108 2.93 -7.40 8.45
N ALA A 109 1.72 -7.98 8.48
CA ALA A 109 1.33 -8.98 9.46
C ALA A 109 2.12 -10.30 9.29
N LEU A 110 2.39 -10.76 8.06
CA LEU A 110 3.23 -11.94 7.81
C LEU A 110 4.65 -11.74 8.35
N VAL A 111 5.25 -10.58 8.08
CA VAL A 111 6.58 -10.23 8.59
C VAL A 111 6.57 -10.21 10.11
N TRP A 112 5.57 -9.57 10.73
CA TRP A 112 5.49 -9.52 12.19
C TRP A 112 5.26 -10.88 12.82
N SER A 113 4.45 -11.74 12.19
CA SER A 113 4.24 -13.12 12.64
C SER A 113 5.51 -13.95 12.56
N ARG A 114 6.34 -13.72 11.53
CA ARG A 114 7.63 -14.39 11.38
C ARG A 114 8.66 -13.92 12.40
N PHE A 115 8.65 -12.63 12.72
CA PHE A 115 9.55 -11.98 13.66
C PHE A 115 8.78 -11.34 14.83
N PRO A 116 8.19 -12.14 15.73
CA PRO A 116 7.26 -11.63 16.76
C PRO A 116 7.92 -10.71 17.79
N SER A 117 9.26 -10.74 17.91
CA SER A 117 10.02 -9.85 18.78
C SER A 117 10.36 -8.50 18.13
N PHE A 118 10.04 -8.30 16.85
CA PHE A 118 10.33 -7.04 16.17
C PHE A 118 9.45 -5.90 16.70
N THR A 119 10.06 -4.72 16.83
CA THR A 119 9.35 -3.46 16.98
C THR A 119 8.70 -3.06 15.65
N ARG A 120 7.77 -2.10 15.71
CA ARG A 120 7.17 -1.47 14.52
C ARG A 120 8.23 -1.03 13.50
N ASP A 121 9.28 -0.38 13.98
CA ASP A 121 10.32 0.18 13.12
C ASP A 121 11.21 -0.91 12.50
N GLN A 122 11.43 -2.02 13.20
CA GLN A 122 12.14 -3.17 12.65
C GLN A 122 11.32 -3.87 11.55
N VAL A 123 10.00 -4.03 11.75
CA VAL A 123 9.10 -4.55 10.71
C VAL A 123 9.10 -3.61 9.51
N LEU A 124 8.92 -2.31 9.73
CA LEU A 124 8.94 -1.31 8.66
C LEU A 124 10.27 -1.32 7.90
N ASN A 125 11.40 -1.37 8.60
CA ASN A 125 12.72 -1.43 7.96
C ASN A 125 12.87 -2.70 7.10
N LYS A 126 12.34 -3.84 7.54
CA LYS A 126 12.37 -5.06 6.72
C LYS A 126 11.49 -4.94 5.47
N LEU A 127 10.34 -4.30 5.56
CA LEU A 127 9.51 -3.97 4.39
C LEU A 127 10.26 -3.04 3.42
N ILE A 128 10.88 -1.96 3.92
CA ILE A 128 11.63 -1.00 3.11
C ILE A 128 12.79 -1.67 2.37
N THR A 129 13.66 -2.36 3.11
CA THR A 129 14.91 -2.93 2.58
C THR A 129 14.70 -4.08 1.59
N THR A 130 13.48 -4.64 1.54
CA THR A 130 13.11 -5.72 0.62
C THR A 130 12.17 -5.27 -0.51
N SER A 131 11.81 -3.99 -0.54
CA SER A 131 10.95 -3.42 -1.58
C SER A 131 11.73 -3.17 -2.87
N ALA A 132 11.01 -3.19 -4.00
CA ALA A 132 11.60 -3.21 -5.34
C ALA A 132 12.54 -2.04 -5.68
N ASN A 133 12.34 -0.86 -5.08
CA ASN A 133 13.15 0.32 -5.38
C ASN A 133 14.29 0.53 -4.37
N TYR A 134 14.39 -0.25 -3.28
CA TYR A 134 15.51 -0.11 -2.36
C TYR A 134 16.84 -0.42 -3.07
N PRO A 135 17.91 0.39 -2.87
CA PRO A 135 18.09 1.47 -1.90
C PRO A 135 17.69 2.88 -2.36
N THR A 136 17.14 3.03 -3.56
CA THR A 136 16.82 4.34 -4.17
C THR A 136 15.31 4.58 -4.24
N ARG A 137 14.80 5.35 -3.28
CA ARG A 137 13.36 5.70 -3.22
C ARG A 137 12.92 6.46 -4.48
N ASN A 138 11.82 6.03 -5.08
CA ASN A 138 11.18 6.72 -6.19
C ASN A 138 10.42 7.97 -5.70
N GLY A 139 10.43 9.03 -6.51
CA GLY A 139 9.83 10.34 -6.16
C GLY A 139 8.30 10.36 -6.09
N SER A 140 7.59 9.39 -6.68
CA SER A 140 6.13 9.29 -6.59
C SER A 140 5.60 7.93 -6.12
N LEU A 141 6.42 6.87 -6.19
CA LEU A 141 6.05 5.49 -5.85
C LEU A 141 6.81 4.91 -4.63
N GLY A 142 7.61 5.74 -3.97
CA GLY A 142 8.30 5.36 -2.74
C GLY A 142 9.30 4.22 -2.92
N TRP A 143 9.33 3.32 -1.94
CA TRP A 143 10.21 2.13 -1.90
C TRP A 143 9.81 1.05 -2.90
N GLY A 144 8.70 1.22 -3.63
CA GLY A 144 8.28 0.30 -4.67
C GLY A 144 7.49 -0.88 -4.12
N ASN A 145 7.37 -1.92 -4.96
CA ASN A 145 6.49 -3.03 -4.65
C ASN A 145 6.99 -3.79 -3.42
N LEU A 146 6.09 -4.05 -2.47
CA LEU A 146 6.40 -4.94 -1.35
C LEU A 146 6.62 -6.37 -1.84
N ASN A 147 7.62 -7.04 -1.26
CA ASN A 147 7.93 -8.44 -1.52
C ASN A 147 7.78 -9.26 -0.25
N ALA A 148 6.68 -10.01 -0.13
CA ALA A 148 6.38 -10.80 1.06
C ALA A 148 7.40 -11.91 1.33
N ASP A 149 7.89 -12.57 0.27
CA ASP A 149 8.86 -13.65 0.39
C ASP A 149 10.20 -13.11 0.91
N ALA A 150 10.74 -12.07 0.27
CA ALA A 150 11.97 -11.43 0.74
C ALA A 150 11.82 -10.83 2.14
N ALA A 151 10.66 -10.28 2.49
CA ALA A 151 10.42 -9.68 3.80
C ALA A 151 10.25 -10.70 4.93
N THR A 152 10.03 -11.99 4.63
CA THR A 152 9.83 -13.05 5.63
C THR A 152 11.01 -14.04 5.75
N ASN A 153 12.04 -13.87 4.92
CA ASN A 153 13.29 -14.64 4.96
C ASN A 153 14.47 -13.77 5.43
#